data_AF-A0A447MXT4-F1
#
_entry.id   AF-A0A447MXT4-F1
#
_cell.length_a   1.000
_cell.length_b   1.000
_cell.length_c   1.000
_cell.angle_alpha   90.00
_cell.angle_beta   90.00
_cell.angle_gamma   90.00
#
_symmetry.space_group_name_H-M   'P 1'
#
loop_
_entity.id
_entity.type
_entity.pdbx_description
1 polymer ?
#
loop_
_entity_poly.entity_id
_entity_poly.type
_entity_poly.pdbx_seq_one_letter_code
_entity_poly.pdbx_strand_id
1 'polypeptide(L)'
;METKTVAITMGDPAGIGPEIIVKALSEDGLNGAPLVVIGCLATLKRLQAKGITPNVELRAIERVAEARFAPGIIHVIDEPLAQPEALGGRESSGAGGGFSVSLREARHRS
;
A
#
# COMPACT_ATOMS: atom_id res chain seq x y z
N MET A 1 -2.60 24.98 -6.83
CA MET A 1 -2.10 23.84 -7.62
C MET A 1 -2.88 22.63 -7.16
N GLU A 2 -3.65 21.99 -8.04
CA GLU A 2 -4.49 20.85 -7.67
C GLU A 2 -3.59 19.61 -7.53
N THR A 3 -3.36 19.14 -6.31
CA THR A 3 -2.57 17.93 -6.05
C THR A 3 -3.43 16.71 -6.30
N LYS A 4 -3.14 15.98 -7.37
CA LYS A 4 -3.83 14.74 -7.72
C LYS A 4 -3.36 13.60 -6.83
N THR A 5 -4.31 12.82 -6.32
CA THR A 5 -4.01 11.58 -5.60
C THR A 5 -3.77 10.44 -6.60
N VAL A 6 -2.71 9.68 -6.36
CA VAL A 6 -2.36 8.49 -7.15
C VAL A 6 -2.60 7.23 -6.31
N ALA A 7 -3.18 6.21 -6.95
CA ALA A 7 -3.38 4.91 -6.33
C ALA A 7 -2.21 3.96 -6.67
N ILE A 8 -1.79 3.17 -5.69
CA ILE A 8 -0.78 2.14 -5.82
C ILE A 8 -1.43 0.79 -5.55
N THR A 9 -1.47 -0.10 -6.54
CA THR A 9 -1.96 -1.46 -6.30
C THR A 9 -0.87 -2.29 -5.65
N MET A 10 -1.21 -3.04 -4.59
CA MET A 10 -0.24 -3.85 -3.86
C MET A 10 0.37 -4.98 -4.70
N GLY A 11 -0.34 -5.44 -5.73
CA GLY A 11 0.07 -6.59 -6.53
C GLY A 11 -0.12 -7.90 -5.77
N ASP A 12 0.72 -8.90 -6.06
CA ASP A 12 0.66 -10.20 -5.38
C ASP A 12 1.04 -10.07 -3.89
N PRO A 13 0.11 -10.36 -2.96
CA PRO A 13 0.35 -10.31 -1.53
C PRO A 13 1.42 -11.31 -1.01
N ALA A 14 1.71 -12.36 -1.79
CA ALA A 14 2.74 -13.36 -1.45
C ALA A 14 4.16 -12.92 -1.87
N GLY A 15 4.27 -11.95 -2.78
CA GLY A 15 5.53 -11.44 -3.30
C GLY A 15 6.16 -10.36 -2.42
N ILE A 16 7.16 -9.66 -2.97
CA ILE A 16 7.86 -8.56 -2.30
C ILE A 16 7.16 -7.20 -2.47
N GLY A 17 6.17 -7.10 -3.35
CA GLY A 17 5.44 -5.85 -3.62
C GLY A 17 4.95 -5.12 -2.36
N PRO A 18 4.27 -5.81 -1.42
CA PRO A 18 3.82 -5.21 -0.17
C PRO A 18 4.96 -4.60 0.67
N GLU A 19 6.15 -5.23 0.74
CA GLU A 19 7.26 -4.66 1.52
C GLU A 19 7.88 -3.43 0.86
N ILE A 20 7.99 -3.45 -0.47
CA ILE A 20 8.58 -2.36 -1.24
C ILE A 20 7.69 -1.12 -1.16
N ILE A 21 6.37 -1.30 -1.18
CA ILE A 21 5.40 -0.21 -1.00
C ILE A 21 5.61 0.51 0.32
N VAL A 22 5.66 -0.24 1.44
CA VAL A 22 5.77 0.39 2.76
C VAL A 22 7.12 1.09 2.90
N LYS A 23 8.22 0.47 2.44
CA LYS A 23 9.56 1.08 2.48
C LYS A 23 9.60 2.36 1.65
N ALA A 24 9.17 2.33 0.39
CA ALA A 24 9.19 3.48 -0.50
C ALA A 24 8.34 4.64 0.03
N LEU A 25 7.14 4.36 0.56
CA LEU A 25 6.25 5.39 1.12
C LEU A 25 6.73 5.95 2.48
N SER A 26 7.73 5.33 3.10
CA SER A 26 8.34 5.80 4.34
C SER A 26 9.57 6.70 4.10
N GLU A 27 10.12 6.72 2.88
CA GLU A 27 11.30 7.51 2.53
C GLU A 27 10.95 8.98 2.24
N ASP A 28 11.86 9.90 2.58
CA ASP A 28 11.63 11.36 2.56
C ASP A 28 11.06 11.92 1.23
N GLY A 29 11.28 11.25 0.11
CA GLY A 29 10.75 11.65 -1.21
C GLY A 29 9.27 11.35 -1.45
N LEU A 30 8.69 10.37 -0.74
CA LEU A 30 7.29 9.94 -0.89
C LEU A 30 6.52 9.99 0.43
N ASN A 31 7.20 10.21 1.55
CA ASN A 31 6.61 10.27 2.87
C ASN A 31 5.61 11.43 2.97
N GLY A 32 4.32 11.11 3.15
CA GLY A 32 3.23 12.09 3.16
C GLY A 32 2.79 12.57 1.77
N ALA A 33 3.29 11.97 0.68
CA ALA A 33 2.78 12.24 -0.67
C ALA A 33 1.30 11.81 -0.80
N PRO A 34 0.52 12.39 -1.75
CA PRO A 34 -0.87 12.03 -1.98
C PRO A 34 -1.01 10.67 -2.67
N LEU A 35 -0.63 9.60 -1.95
CA LEU A 35 -0.59 8.22 -2.40
C LEU A 35 -1.51 7.37 -1.52
N VAL A 36 -2.34 6.56 -2.17
CA VAL A 36 -3.23 5.60 -1.50
C VAL A 36 -2.90 4.21 -1.99
N VAL A 37 -2.71 3.26 -1.08
CA VAL A 37 -2.48 1.86 -1.41
C VAL A 37 -3.84 1.15 -1.56
N ILE A 38 -3.99 0.34 -2.59
CA ILE A 38 -5.12 -0.57 -2.77
C ILE A 38 -4.60 -1.99 -2.59
N GLY A 39 -5.08 -2.70 -1.57
CA GLY A 39 -4.64 -4.06 -1.27
C GLY A 39 -4.95 -4.48 0.16
N CYS A 40 -4.50 -5.68 0.54
CA CYS A 40 -4.81 -6.27 1.84
C CYS A 40 -4.03 -5.61 2.98
N LEU A 41 -4.75 -4.87 3.83
CA LEU A 41 -4.19 -4.21 5.01
C LEU A 41 -3.60 -5.21 6.00
N ALA A 42 -4.22 -6.38 6.16
CA ALA A 42 -3.72 -7.43 7.05
C ALA A 42 -2.31 -7.90 6.63
N THR A 43 -2.04 -8.02 5.32
CA THR A 43 -0.71 -8.36 4.81
C THR A 43 0.33 -7.31 5.20
N LEU A 44 0.02 -6.02 5.05
CA LEU A 44 0.92 -4.92 5.42
C LEU A 44 1.19 -4.89 6.94
N LYS A 45 0.13 -5.02 7.75
CA LYS A 45 0.26 -5.08 9.22
C LYS A 45 1.10 -6.27 9.68
N ARG A 46 0.94 -7.43 9.03
CA ARG A 46 1.74 -8.62 9.32
C ARG A 46 3.23 -8.42 9.01
N LEU A 47 3.56 -7.74 7.91
CA LEU A 47 4.95 -7.40 7.58
C LEU A 47 5.56 -6.45 8.62
N GLN A 48 4.80 -5.46 9.06
CA GLN A 48 5.21 -4.54 10.12
C GLN A 48 5.40 -5.26 11.47
N ALA A 49 4.48 -6.14 11.85
CA ALA A 49 4.59 -6.95 13.07
C ALA A 49 5.81 -7.89 13.07
N LYS A 50 6.27 -8.32 11.88
CA LYS A 50 7.49 -9.12 11.69
C LYS A 50 8.77 -8.26 11.65
N GLY A 51 8.67 -6.93 11.71
CA GLY A 51 9.82 -6.03 11.61
C GLY A 51 10.44 -5.95 10.22
N ILE A 52 9.74 -6.39 9.17
CA ILE A 52 10.25 -6.37 7.78
C ILE A 52 10.17 -4.96 7.18
N THR A 53 9.20 -4.17 7.62
CA THR A 53 8.93 -2.81 7.15
C THR A 53 9.06 -1.79 8.28
N PRO A 54 9.32 -0.51 7.98
CA PRO A 54 9.29 0.55 8.98
C PRO A 54 7.98 0.62 9.78
N ASN A 55 8.06 1.20 10.97
CA ASN A 55 6.88 1.47 11.78
C ASN A 55 6.22 2.77 11.31
N VAL A 56 5.14 2.62 10.54
CA VAL A 56 4.28 3.69 10.01
C VAL A 56 2.84 3.39 10.36
N GLU A 57 2.02 4.43 10.49
CA GLU A 57 0.59 4.28 10.70
C GLU A 57 -0.08 3.78 9.41
N LEU A 58 -0.61 2.56 9.44
CA LEU A 58 -1.41 1.99 8.37
C LEU A 58 -2.89 2.27 8.64
N ARG A 59 -3.48 3.19 7.87
CA ARG A 59 -4.85 3.66 8.07
C ARG A 59 -5.79 3.15 6.97
N ALA A 60 -6.78 2.36 7.36
CA ALA A 60 -7.85 1.95 6.46
C ALA A 60 -8.73 3.16 6.09
N ILE A 61 -9.11 3.26 4.82
CA ILE A 61 -10.10 4.23 4.32
C ILE A 61 -11.03 3.54 3.31
N GLU A 62 -12.29 3.98 3.25
CA GLU A 62 -13.21 3.51 2.20
C GLU A 62 -13.10 4.35 0.93
N ARG A 63 -12.76 5.64 1.09
CA ARG A 63 -12.73 6.63 0.01
C ARG A 63 -11.47 7.48 0.09
N VAL A 64 -10.93 7.84 -1.07
CA VAL A 64 -9.77 8.76 -1.16
C VAL A 64 -10.03 10.11 -0.47
N ALA A 65 -11.27 10.59 -0.44
CA ALA A 65 -11.64 11.84 0.23
C ALA A 65 -11.41 11.84 1.76
N GLU A 66 -11.33 10.65 2.38
CA GLU A 66 -11.05 10.48 3.79
C GLU A 66 -9.54 10.59 4.11
N ALA A 67 -8.69 10.48 3.09
CA ALA A 67 -7.25 10.51 3.26
C ALA A 67 -6.79 11.87 3.82
N ARG A 68 -5.85 11.80 4.76
CA ARG A 68 -5.16 12.96 5.36
C ARG A 68 -3.67 12.73 5.25
N PHE A 69 -3.10 13.09 4.11
CA PHE A 69 -1.69 12.84 3.82
C PHE A 69 -0.78 13.62 4.77
N ALA A 70 0.02 12.89 5.51
CA ALA A 70 1.02 13.41 6.45
C ALA A 70 2.17 12.40 6.56
N PRO A 71 3.38 12.86 6.91
CA PRO A 71 4.50 11.96 7.11
C PRO A 71 4.19 10.87 8.14
N GLY A 72 4.60 9.64 7.84
CA GLY A 72 4.41 8.47 8.70
C GLY A 72 3.03 7.82 8.62
N ILE A 73 2.14 8.29 7.73
CA ILE A 73 0.80 7.74 7.55
C ILE A 73 0.61 7.22 6.12
N ILE A 74 0.29 5.94 5.99
CA ILE A 74 -0.07 5.30 4.72
C ILE A 74 -1.55 4.96 4.75
N HIS A 75 -2.31 5.50 3.78
CA HIS A 75 -3.73 5.21 3.63
C HIS A 75 -3.93 3.99 2.73
N VAL A 76 -4.80 3.08 3.15
CA VAL A 76 -5.06 1.82 2.47
C VAL A 76 -6.56 1.66 2.23
N ILE A 77 -6.95 1.47 0.97
CA ILE A 77 -8.26 0.91 0.61
C ILE A 77 -8.11 -0.60 0.72
N ASP A 78 -8.74 -1.19 1.74
CA ASP A 78 -8.55 -2.59 2.11
C ASP A 78 -9.29 -3.53 1.16
N GLU A 79 -8.54 -4.41 0.50
CA GLU A 79 -9.05 -5.53 -0.27
C GLU A 79 -8.67 -6.83 0.45
N PRO A 80 -9.56 -7.37 1.31
CA PRO A 80 -9.23 -8.47 2.20
C PRO A 80 -9.02 -9.78 1.43
N LEU A 81 -8.05 -10.57 1.90
CA LEU A 81 -7.77 -11.91 1.40
C LEU A 81 -8.40 -12.96 2.31
N ALA A 82 -8.71 -14.13 1.76
CA ALA A 82 -9.27 -15.24 2.54
C ALA A 82 -8.31 -15.76 3.62
N GLN A 83 -6.99 -15.74 3.36
CA GLN A 83 -5.95 -16.26 4.25
C GLN A 83 -4.65 -15.42 4.20
N PRO A 84 -4.66 -14.18 4.73
CA PRO A 84 -3.48 -13.31 4.69
C PRO A 84 -2.31 -13.84 5.54
N GLU A 85 -2.62 -14.60 6.60
CA GLU A 85 -1.62 -15.17 7.52
C GLU A 85 -0.78 -16.28 6.89
N ALA A 86 -1.36 -17.02 5.94
CA ALA A 86 -0.74 -18.17 5.29
C ALA A 86 0.31 -17.77 4.22
N LEU A 87 0.42 -16.48 3.90
CA LEU A 87 1.31 -15.97 2.88
C LEU A 87 2.77 -15.93 3.38
N GLY A 88 3.48 -17.05 3.28
CA GLY A 88 4.94 -17.06 3.43
C GLY A 88 5.59 -16.38 2.23
N GLY A 89 6.63 -15.57 2.47
CA GLY A 89 7.45 -14.99 1.39
C GLY A 89 8.15 -16.12 0.65
N ARG A 90 7.45 -16.73 -0.30
CA ARG A 90 8.02 -17.69 -1.23
C ARG A 90 8.69 -16.83 -2.29
N GLU A 91 10.00 -16.98 -2.43
CA GLU A 91 10.73 -16.49 -3.57
C GLU A 91 9.99 -16.98 -4.81
N SER A 92 9.27 -16.08 -5.47
CA SER A 92 8.49 -16.39 -6.65
C SER A 92 9.47 -16.64 -7.78
N SER A 93 9.95 -17.87 -7.88
CA SER A 93 10.64 -18.38 -9.06
C SER A 93 9.68 -18.25 -10.24
N GLY A 94 9.84 -17.20 -11.04
CA GLY A 94 9.24 -17.09 -12.37
C GLY A 94 7.77 -16.64 -12.43
N ALA A 95 7.42 -15.50 -11.84
CA ALA A 95 6.35 -14.64 -12.36
C ALA A 95 6.51 -13.25 -11.74
N GLY A 96 7.01 -12.29 -12.53
CA GLY A 96 7.06 -10.89 -12.11
C GLY A 96 5.63 -10.36 -11.95
N GLY A 97 5.05 -10.50 -10.77
CA GLY A 97 3.88 -9.75 -10.35
C GLY A 97 4.30 -8.29 -10.23
N GLY A 98 4.22 -7.57 -11.35
CA GLY A 98 4.70 -6.20 -11.46
C GLY A 98 4.03 -5.32 -10.41
N PHE A 99 4.84 -4.64 -9.60
CA PHE A 99 4.42 -3.44 -8.90
C PHE A 99 3.84 -2.47 -9.93
N SER A 100 2.51 -2.37 -9.99
CA SER A 100 1.82 -1.52 -10.95
C SER A 100 1.36 -0.26 -10.24
N VAL A 101 1.95 0.87 -10.63
CA VAL A 101 1.43 2.18 -10.26
C VAL A 101 0.34 2.51 -11.28
N SER A 102 -0.91 2.23 -10.92
CA SER A 102 -2.03 2.73 -11.73
C SER A 102 -2.27 4.19 -11.38
N LEU A 103 -1.81 5.10 -12.26
CA LEU A 103 -2.29 6.47 -12.26
C LEU A 103 -3.76 6.50 -12.70
N ARG A 104 -4.64 6.10 -11.79
CA ARG A 104 -6.07 6.37 -11.91
C ARG A 104 -6.32 7.62 -11.09
N GLU A 105 -6.63 8.71 -11.78
CA GLU A 105 -7.20 9.89 -11.15
C GLU A 105 -8.35 9.42 -10.28
N ALA A 106 -8.21 9.54 -8.96
CA ALA A 106 -9.31 9.34 -8.04
C ALA A 106 -10.31 10.49 -8.25
N ARG A 107 -11.06 10.43 -9.37
CA ARG A 107 -12.07 11.44 -9.67
C ARG A 107 -13.13 11.34 -8.58
N HIS A 108 -13.26 12.43 -7.82
CA HIS A 108 -14.43 12.71 -7.00
C HIS A 108 -15.69 12.47 -7.85
N ARG A 109 -16.47 11.45 -7.51
CA ARG A 109 -17.90 11.44 -7.83
C ARG A 109 -18.62 11.95 -6.59
N SER A 110 -19.04 13.21 -6.67
CA SER A 110 -20.01 13.84 -5.77
C SER A 110 -21.37 13.17 -5.90
#